data_AF-A0A351AT27-F1
#
_entry.id   AF-A0A351AT27-F1
#
_cell.length_a   1.000
_cell.length_b   1.000
_cell.length_c   1.000
_cell.angle_alpha   90.00
_cell.angle_beta   90.00
_cell.angle_gamma   90.00
#
_symmetry.space_group_name_H-M   'P 1'
#
loop_
_entity.id
_entity.type
_entity.pdbx_description
1 polymer ?
#
loop_
_entity_poly.entity_id
_entity_poly.type
_entity_poly.pdbx_seq_one_letter_code
_entity_poly.pdbx_strand_id
1 'polypeptide(L)'
;METSETNKAARCKADGQTTINPKTIEQETVGRDLSDRRNIGQDDVDQETADLEATDGQKTADRLAELSEEEQYLKRYRHCRRLIEGDGRFVGMSEEEKDAYAQHLATPEYLDLTCDWAFKYLFQNHPDLLVRLLNDILQEDITSVEFRNTELTDVSPHDKRILFDLLCQTPKGTILVEMQKASRFDQRDRLFYYGSRLVMRQVKRGDEDYVLSSVKVICIMNYEDEHTNSPDDKILYHYRTQEIETGEPFGCQLSFFLLELPRVMRYTDEYESPIAAWCRIFRNFAIFAKSRSEKDARFSKLERAMRVSGLDDNEIDDYFSDMMTEKEMRPYIKGAEQQGYRKGFGAGVEQGMAEGIEKGI
;
A
#
# COMPACT_ATOMS: atom_id res chain seq x y z
N MET A 1 20.77 16.46 41.39
CA MET A 1 22.21 16.31 41.04
C MET A 1 22.57 14.87 41.36
N GLU A 2 22.96 14.00 40.44
CA GLU A 2 23.26 14.11 39.01
C GLU A 2 23.16 12.70 38.44
N THR A 3 22.72 12.62 37.19
CA THR A 3 22.54 11.43 36.36
C THR A 3 23.86 10.94 35.81
N SER A 4 24.05 9.62 35.68
CA SER A 4 24.96 9.06 34.68
C SER A 4 24.55 7.65 34.28
N GLU A 5 23.56 7.52 33.40
CA GLU A 5 23.34 6.30 32.63
C GLU A 5 23.99 6.45 31.26
N THR A 6 25.13 5.76 31.08
CA THR A 6 25.82 5.64 29.81
C THR A 6 25.06 4.69 28.90
N ASN A 7 24.41 5.26 27.89
CA ASN A 7 23.77 4.55 26.78
C ASN A 7 24.87 3.96 25.86
N LYS A 8 25.11 2.64 25.94
CA LYS A 8 25.97 1.92 24.99
C LYS A 8 25.11 1.22 23.95
N ALA A 9 24.98 1.85 22.79
CA ALA A 9 24.45 1.23 21.59
C ALA A 9 25.43 0.14 21.11
N ALA A 10 25.00 -1.12 21.16
CA ALA A 10 25.72 -2.24 20.57
C ALA A 10 25.56 -2.21 19.04
N ARG A 11 26.55 -1.65 18.33
CA ARG A 11 26.72 -1.81 16.88
C ARG A 11 27.22 -3.23 16.60
N CYS A 12 26.45 -4.03 15.86
CA CYS A 12 26.98 -5.22 15.20
C CYS A 12 27.97 -4.77 14.10
N LYS A 13 29.25 -5.06 14.30
CA LYS A 13 30.27 -4.95 13.25
C LYS A 13 30.20 -6.18 12.37
N ALA A 14 30.09 -5.97 11.06
CA ALA A 14 30.38 -6.98 10.05
C ALA A 14 31.80 -6.71 9.53
N ASP A 15 32.75 -7.58 9.87
CA ASP A 15 34.04 -7.68 9.20
C ASP A 15 34.24 -9.15 8.84
N GLY A 16 34.55 -9.41 7.57
CA GLY A 16 34.78 -10.75 7.02
C GLY A 16 34.84 -10.75 5.50
N GLN A 17 35.90 -10.18 4.94
CA GLN A 17 36.30 -10.36 3.55
C GLN A 17 36.66 -11.84 3.31
N THR A 18 35.94 -12.49 2.39
CA THR A 18 36.43 -13.72 1.74
C THR A 18 36.15 -13.64 0.25
N THR A 19 37.24 -13.52 -0.50
CA THR A 19 37.34 -13.56 -1.96
C THR A 19 36.97 -14.95 -2.49
N ILE A 20 36.01 -15.06 -3.40
CA ILE A 20 35.78 -16.29 -4.18
C ILE A 20 35.58 -15.94 -5.66
N ASN A 21 36.41 -16.56 -6.52
CA ASN A 21 36.44 -16.44 -7.97
C ASN A 21 35.20 -17.06 -8.66
N PRO A 22 34.79 -16.56 -9.84
CA PRO A 22 33.61 -17.05 -10.55
C PRO A 22 33.95 -18.26 -11.43
N LYS A 23 33.15 -19.33 -11.34
CA LYS A 23 33.09 -20.37 -12.38
C LYS A 23 31.64 -20.78 -12.67
N THR A 24 31.26 -20.48 -13.90
CA THR A 24 30.46 -21.30 -14.83
C THR A 24 29.08 -21.74 -14.37
N ILE A 25 28.04 -21.08 -14.91
CA ILE A 25 26.69 -21.64 -15.03
C ILE A 25 26.41 -21.81 -16.52
N GLU A 26 26.22 -23.08 -16.90
CA GLU A 26 25.71 -23.51 -18.20
C GLU A 26 24.23 -23.10 -18.32
N GLN A 27 23.89 -22.46 -19.44
CA GLN A 27 22.51 -22.15 -19.82
C GLN A 27 21.92 -23.35 -20.57
N GLU A 28 20.94 -24.04 -19.97
CA GLU A 28 20.01 -24.87 -20.72
C GLU A 28 18.81 -24.04 -21.14
N THR A 29 18.74 -23.75 -22.43
CA THR A 29 17.61 -23.12 -23.12
C THR A 29 16.67 -24.23 -23.61
N VAL A 30 15.46 -24.30 -23.07
CA VAL A 30 14.37 -25.10 -23.67
C VAL A 30 13.56 -24.19 -24.59
N GLY A 31 13.74 -24.40 -25.88
CA GLY A 31 12.99 -23.73 -26.93
C GLY A 31 11.54 -24.21 -27.02
N ARG A 32 10.65 -23.29 -27.37
CA ARG A 32 9.49 -23.59 -28.21
C ARG A 32 9.44 -22.59 -29.36
N ASP A 33 9.68 -23.17 -30.51
CA ASP A 33 9.55 -22.68 -31.86
C ASP A 33 8.07 -22.42 -32.19
N LEU A 34 7.77 -21.30 -32.85
CA LEU A 34 6.73 -21.22 -33.89
C LEU A 34 7.08 -20.06 -34.82
N SER A 35 7.35 -20.44 -36.05
CA SER A 35 7.86 -19.67 -37.15
C SER A 35 6.80 -18.82 -37.88
N ASP A 36 7.34 -17.92 -38.71
CA ASP A 36 6.81 -17.40 -39.97
C ASP A 36 5.95 -16.12 -39.94
N ARG A 37 6.55 -15.01 -40.38
CA ARG A 37 6.37 -14.51 -41.76
C ARG A 37 7.29 -13.33 -42.14
N ARG A 38 8.04 -13.58 -43.23
CA ARG A 38 8.45 -12.70 -44.35
C ARG A 38 9.45 -11.56 -44.10
N ASN A 39 10.67 -11.81 -44.60
CA ASN A 39 11.62 -10.82 -45.11
C ASN A 39 11.09 -10.12 -46.37
N ILE A 40 11.21 -8.79 -46.42
CA ILE A 40 11.54 -7.99 -47.60
C ILE A 40 12.56 -6.95 -47.11
N GLY A 41 13.70 -6.83 -47.78
CA GLY A 41 14.85 -6.04 -47.35
C GLY A 41 15.01 -4.67 -48.01
N GLN A 42 16.14 -4.06 -47.62
CA GLN A 42 16.85 -2.90 -48.20
C GLN A 42 16.17 -1.54 -48.07
N ASP A 43 16.84 -0.41 -47.86
CA ASP A 43 18.22 -0.02 -47.54
C ASP A 43 18.12 1.46 -47.07
N ASP A 44 19.08 1.90 -46.24
CA ASP A 44 19.57 3.27 -46.04
C ASP A 44 18.64 4.47 -46.33
N VAL A 45 18.12 5.12 -45.26
CA VAL A 45 17.88 6.58 -45.23
C VAL A 45 18.04 7.11 -43.80
N ASP A 46 19.12 7.88 -43.63
CA ASP A 46 19.29 9.08 -42.81
C ASP A 46 19.02 9.06 -41.30
N GLN A 47 20.16 9.01 -40.63
CA GLN A 47 20.46 9.39 -39.27
C GLN A 47 20.26 10.91 -39.07
N GLU A 48 19.00 11.38 -39.11
CA GLU A 48 18.65 12.78 -38.82
C GLU A 48 17.23 12.95 -38.22
N THR A 49 16.70 11.91 -37.57
CA THR A 49 15.39 11.95 -36.87
C THR A 49 15.47 11.72 -35.36
N ALA A 50 16.66 11.45 -34.80
CA ALA A 50 16.82 11.09 -33.39
C ALA A 50 16.78 12.28 -32.39
N ASP A 51 16.85 13.52 -32.86
CA ASP A 51 16.84 14.71 -31.98
C ASP A 51 15.49 15.47 -31.95
N LEU A 52 14.50 15.04 -32.76
CA LEU A 52 13.16 15.65 -32.80
C LEU A 52 12.09 14.83 -32.05
N GLU A 53 12.30 13.53 -31.80
CA GLU A 53 11.35 12.70 -31.02
C GLU A 53 11.58 12.76 -29.51
N ALA A 54 12.81 12.98 -29.04
CA ALA A 54 13.10 13.14 -27.61
C ALA A 54 12.57 14.45 -27.01
N THR A 55 12.38 15.48 -27.85
CA THR A 55 11.81 16.76 -27.41
C THR A 55 10.29 16.82 -27.53
N ASP A 56 9.66 15.92 -28.29
CA ASP A 56 8.20 15.83 -28.41
C ASP A 56 7.58 14.91 -27.36
N GLY A 57 8.28 13.85 -26.92
CA GLY A 57 7.87 13.01 -25.78
C GLY A 57 7.91 13.73 -24.43
N GLN A 58 8.88 14.63 -24.23
CA GLN A 58 8.96 15.47 -23.03
C GLN A 58 7.95 16.62 -23.06
N LYS A 59 7.62 17.14 -24.26
CA LYS A 59 6.63 18.21 -24.45
C LYS A 59 5.19 17.72 -24.51
N THR A 60 4.93 16.45 -24.81
CA THR A 60 3.59 15.86 -24.73
C THR A 60 3.19 15.52 -23.29
N ALA A 61 4.16 15.18 -22.43
CA ALA A 61 3.95 15.07 -20.98
C ALA A 61 3.63 16.43 -20.34
N ASP A 62 4.28 17.52 -20.78
CA ASP A 62 4.02 18.89 -20.32
C ASP A 62 2.82 19.59 -21.05
N ARG A 63 2.19 18.92 -22.04
CA ARG A 63 1.05 19.45 -22.84
C ARG A 63 -0.28 18.74 -22.61
N LEU A 64 -0.38 17.87 -21.61
CA LEU A 64 -1.66 17.71 -20.92
C LEU A 64 -1.85 19.01 -20.15
N ALA A 65 -2.46 20.01 -20.80
CA ALA A 65 -2.94 21.22 -20.15
C ALA A 65 -3.56 20.78 -18.82
N GLU A 66 -3.05 21.29 -17.69
CA GLU A 66 -3.56 20.97 -16.36
C GLU A 66 -5.08 21.09 -16.43
N LEU A 67 -5.76 19.94 -16.52
CA LEU A 67 -7.21 19.89 -16.52
C LEU A 67 -7.62 20.68 -15.29
N SER A 68 -8.60 21.57 -15.46
CA SER A 68 -9.09 22.36 -14.32
C SER A 68 -9.48 21.40 -13.18
N GLU A 69 -9.43 21.85 -11.93
CA GLU A 69 -9.81 21.01 -10.78
C GLU A 69 -11.19 20.35 -10.99
N GLU A 70 -12.10 21.06 -11.66
CA GLU A 70 -13.42 20.58 -12.07
C GLU A 70 -13.34 19.43 -13.09
N GLU A 71 -12.49 19.52 -14.11
CA GLU A 71 -12.29 18.47 -15.09
C GLU A 71 -11.64 17.22 -14.48
N GLN A 72 -10.68 17.40 -13.56
CA GLN A 72 -10.07 16.29 -12.84
C GLN A 72 -11.08 15.58 -11.93
N TYR A 73 -11.92 16.34 -11.22
CA TYR A 73 -13.03 15.80 -10.45
C TYR A 73 -14.01 15.04 -11.34
N LEU A 74 -14.42 15.63 -12.46
CA LEU A 74 -15.38 15.04 -13.38
C LEU A 74 -14.83 13.75 -14.00
N LYS A 75 -13.52 13.68 -14.27
CA LYS A 75 -12.84 12.45 -14.65
C LYS A 75 -13.05 11.38 -13.57
N ARG A 76 -12.60 11.61 -12.33
CA ARG A 76 -12.76 10.66 -11.22
C ARG A 76 -14.21 10.23 -11.03
N TYR A 77 -15.14 11.17 -11.06
CA TYR A 77 -16.56 10.92 -10.91
C TYR A 77 -17.10 9.96 -11.99
N ARG A 78 -16.72 10.15 -13.26
CA ARG A 78 -17.14 9.24 -14.36
C ARG A 78 -16.62 7.82 -14.15
N HIS A 79 -15.39 7.65 -13.69
CA HIS A 79 -14.83 6.34 -13.35
C HIS A 79 -15.64 5.68 -12.22
N CYS A 80 -15.85 6.39 -11.11
CA CYS A 80 -16.66 5.90 -9.99
C CYS A 80 -18.07 5.49 -10.45
N ARG A 81 -18.75 6.33 -11.22
CA ARG A 81 -20.09 6.04 -11.75
C ARG A 81 -20.12 4.77 -12.60
N ARG A 82 -19.19 4.64 -13.54
CA ARG A 82 -19.10 3.46 -14.41
C ARG A 82 -18.88 2.19 -13.61
N LEU A 83 -17.98 2.22 -12.61
CA LEU A 83 -17.70 1.07 -11.75
C LEU A 83 -18.95 0.68 -10.92
N ILE A 84 -19.63 1.66 -10.32
CA ILE A 84 -20.85 1.45 -9.54
C ILE A 84 -21.97 0.87 -10.42
N GLU A 85 -22.13 1.36 -11.65
CA GLU A 85 -23.13 0.86 -12.61
C GLU A 85 -22.84 -0.56 -13.09
N GLY A 86 -21.56 -0.91 -13.25
CA GLY A 86 -21.12 -2.24 -13.67
C GLY A 86 -21.13 -3.30 -12.56
N ASP A 87 -21.35 -2.91 -11.31
CA ASP A 87 -21.20 -3.78 -10.16
C ASP A 87 -22.57 -4.20 -9.58
N GLY A 88 -22.79 -5.52 -9.58
CA GLY A 88 -24.03 -6.15 -9.12
C GLY A 88 -24.41 -5.83 -7.67
N ARG A 89 -23.46 -5.38 -6.84
CA ARG A 89 -23.67 -5.00 -5.43
C ARG A 89 -24.52 -3.73 -5.29
N PHE A 90 -24.60 -2.89 -6.33
CA PHE A 90 -25.31 -1.60 -6.30
C PHE A 90 -26.66 -1.61 -7.05
N VAL A 91 -27.11 -2.76 -7.56
CA VAL A 91 -28.37 -2.87 -8.34
C VAL A 91 -29.60 -2.38 -7.58
N GLY A 92 -29.62 -2.54 -6.26
CA GLY A 92 -30.73 -2.10 -5.39
C GLY A 92 -30.73 -0.61 -5.02
N MET A 93 -29.71 0.16 -5.42
CA MET A 93 -29.60 1.58 -5.09
C MET A 93 -30.29 2.45 -6.14
N SER A 94 -30.91 3.55 -5.68
CA SER A 94 -31.45 4.60 -6.55
C SER A 94 -30.33 5.37 -7.26
N GLU A 95 -30.66 6.07 -8.34
CA GLU A 95 -29.67 6.87 -9.08
C GLU A 95 -29.09 8.00 -8.24
N GLU A 96 -29.88 8.61 -7.35
CA GLU A 96 -29.42 9.62 -6.40
C GLU A 96 -28.42 9.06 -5.38
N GLU A 97 -28.61 7.82 -4.92
CA GLU A 97 -27.71 7.17 -3.96
C GLU A 97 -26.40 6.76 -4.61
N LYS A 98 -26.45 6.22 -5.83
CA LYS A 98 -25.26 5.92 -6.63
C LYS A 98 -24.48 7.19 -6.94
N ASP A 99 -25.17 8.28 -7.28
CA ASP A 99 -24.58 9.60 -7.52
C ASP A 99 -23.88 10.13 -6.27
N ALA A 100 -24.57 10.17 -5.12
CA ALA A 100 -23.98 10.61 -3.86
C ALA A 100 -22.74 9.78 -3.46
N TYR A 101 -22.77 8.46 -3.67
CA TYR A 101 -21.61 7.61 -3.40
C TYR A 101 -20.45 7.87 -4.37
N ALA A 102 -20.74 8.01 -5.67
CA ALA A 102 -19.72 8.34 -6.68
C ALA A 102 -19.07 9.71 -6.40
N GLN A 103 -19.86 10.72 -6.02
CA GLN A 103 -19.35 12.03 -5.63
C GLN A 103 -18.44 11.93 -4.40
N HIS A 104 -18.84 11.16 -3.39
CA HIS A 104 -18.04 10.95 -2.19
C HIS A 104 -16.68 10.31 -2.53
N LEU A 105 -16.67 9.24 -3.31
CA LEU A 105 -15.43 8.57 -3.75
C LEU A 105 -14.54 9.45 -4.62
N ALA A 106 -15.12 10.26 -5.51
CA ALA A 106 -14.38 11.11 -6.44
C ALA A 106 -13.86 12.41 -5.80
N THR A 107 -14.31 12.76 -4.60
CA THR A 107 -13.94 14.03 -3.93
C THR A 107 -12.43 14.13 -3.64
N PRO A 108 -11.76 13.12 -3.05
CA PRO A 108 -10.33 13.21 -2.75
C PRO A 108 -9.48 13.37 -4.01
N GLU A 109 -8.52 14.31 -3.97
CA GLU A 109 -7.52 14.53 -5.02
C GLU A 109 -6.29 13.63 -4.89
N TYR A 110 -6.12 13.03 -3.71
CA TYR A 110 -4.97 12.22 -3.35
C TYR A 110 -5.37 10.79 -3.03
N LEU A 111 -4.43 9.87 -3.25
CA LEU A 111 -4.55 8.47 -2.91
C LEU A 111 -4.73 8.27 -1.40
N ASP A 112 -5.57 7.32 -1.01
CA ASP A 112 -5.64 6.81 0.36
C ASP A 112 -4.61 5.68 0.53
N LEU A 113 -3.49 5.92 1.23
CA LEU A 113 -2.46 4.87 1.44
C LEU A 113 -2.89 3.75 2.40
N THR A 114 -4.10 3.83 2.97
CA THR A 114 -4.68 2.70 3.70
C THR A 114 -5.39 1.71 2.76
N CYS A 115 -5.61 2.07 1.50
CA CYS A 115 -6.02 1.19 0.41
C CYS A 115 -4.83 0.33 -0.06
N ASP A 116 -5.10 -0.94 -0.32
CA ASP A 116 -4.08 -1.94 -0.65
C ASP A 116 -3.43 -1.62 -1.99
N TRP A 117 -4.26 -1.32 -2.99
CA TRP A 117 -3.77 -0.95 -4.32
C TRP A 117 -2.90 0.31 -4.27
N ALA A 118 -3.39 1.38 -3.62
CA ALA A 118 -2.67 2.65 -3.54
C ALA A 118 -1.33 2.54 -2.80
N PHE A 119 -1.31 1.76 -1.71
CA PHE A 119 -0.11 1.47 -0.96
C PHE A 119 0.94 0.76 -1.84
N LYS A 120 0.53 -0.31 -2.53
CA LYS A 120 1.41 -1.07 -3.45
C LYS A 120 1.89 -0.20 -4.60
N TYR A 121 0.97 0.47 -5.26
CA TYR A 121 1.23 1.36 -6.40
C TYR A 121 2.26 2.44 -6.06
N LEU A 122 2.07 3.18 -4.96
CA LEU A 122 2.97 4.27 -4.59
C LEU A 122 4.39 3.75 -4.37
N PHE A 123 4.55 2.73 -3.53
CA PHE A 123 5.88 2.31 -3.09
C PHE A 123 6.62 1.48 -4.14
N GLN A 124 5.91 0.78 -5.03
CA GLN A 124 6.53 0.07 -6.16
C GLN A 124 7.00 1.02 -7.26
N ASN A 125 6.21 2.05 -7.59
CA ASN A 125 6.58 3.05 -8.60
C ASN A 125 7.56 4.12 -8.08
N HIS A 126 7.59 4.32 -6.76
CA HIS A 126 8.50 5.26 -6.09
C HIS A 126 9.29 4.60 -4.96
N PRO A 127 10.22 3.67 -5.29
CA PRO A 127 10.99 2.92 -4.29
C PRO A 127 11.84 3.82 -3.38
N ASP A 128 12.20 5.02 -3.81
CA ASP A 128 12.92 5.98 -2.96
C ASP A 128 12.05 6.53 -1.81
N LEU A 129 10.72 6.59 -2.00
CA LEU A 129 9.80 6.92 -0.91
C LEU A 129 9.72 5.76 0.09
N LEU A 130 9.72 4.51 -0.39
CA LEU A 130 9.75 3.34 0.48
C LEU A 130 11.04 3.29 1.29
N VAL A 131 12.19 3.49 0.65
CA VAL A 131 13.49 3.52 1.33
C VAL A 131 13.51 4.55 2.46
N ARG A 132 12.91 5.73 2.24
CA ARG A 132 12.80 6.76 3.30
C ARG A 132 11.93 6.30 4.46
N LEU A 133 10.73 5.77 4.17
CA LEU A 133 9.85 5.21 5.19
C LEU A 133 10.56 4.12 6.01
N LEU A 134 11.27 3.22 5.33
CA LEU A 134 12.03 2.15 5.98
C LEU A 134 13.15 2.70 6.86
N ASN A 135 13.93 3.68 6.38
CA ASN A 135 14.99 4.30 7.17
C ASN A 135 14.44 5.03 8.40
N ASP A 136 13.30 5.72 8.28
CA ASP A 136 12.66 6.40 9.39
C ASP A 136 12.13 5.41 10.45
N ILE A 137 11.54 4.29 10.03
CA ILE A 137 11.04 3.24 10.93
C ILE A 137 12.18 2.45 11.58
N LEU A 138 13.15 2.01 10.78
CA LEU A 138 14.19 1.07 11.21
C LEU A 138 15.42 1.76 11.80
N GLN A 139 15.58 3.08 11.58
CA GLN A 139 16.77 3.85 11.94
C GLN A 139 18.03 3.23 11.31
N GLU A 140 17.94 2.93 10.01
CA GLU A 140 18.99 2.30 9.21
C GLU A 140 19.37 3.16 8.00
N ASP A 141 20.57 2.91 7.44
CA ASP A 141 21.00 3.50 6.18
C ASP A 141 20.75 2.54 5.00
N ILE A 142 19.48 2.36 4.61
CA ILE A 142 19.12 1.60 3.40
C ILE A 142 19.29 2.54 2.19
N THR A 143 20.01 2.07 1.17
CA THR A 143 20.26 2.83 -0.06
C THR A 143 19.32 2.42 -1.20
N SER A 144 18.88 1.16 -1.21
CA SER A 144 18.00 0.61 -2.24
C SER A 144 17.27 -0.63 -1.71
N VAL A 145 16.12 -0.93 -2.32
CA VAL A 145 15.36 -2.15 -2.10
C VAL A 145 15.17 -2.88 -3.43
N GLU A 146 15.20 -4.21 -3.39
CA GLU A 146 14.79 -5.07 -4.51
C GLU A 146 13.46 -5.74 -4.15
N PHE A 147 12.43 -5.54 -4.97
CA PHE A 147 11.13 -6.19 -4.74
C PHE A 147 11.19 -7.68 -5.09
N ARG A 148 10.63 -8.51 -4.21
CA ARG A 148 10.49 -9.95 -4.38
C ARG A 148 9.02 -10.29 -4.64
N ASN A 149 8.78 -11.49 -5.17
CA ASN A 149 7.42 -11.99 -5.38
C ASN A 149 6.66 -12.04 -4.03
N THR A 150 5.49 -11.41 -4.01
CA THR A 150 4.62 -11.32 -2.84
C THR A 150 3.79 -12.58 -2.62
N GLU A 151 3.61 -13.38 -3.67
CA GLU A 151 3.01 -14.70 -3.55
C GLU A 151 4.07 -15.74 -3.21
N LEU A 152 4.02 -16.24 -1.98
CA LEU A 152 4.86 -17.34 -1.56
C LEU A 152 4.24 -18.66 -2.02
N THR A 153 4.83 -19.26 -3.07
CA THR A 153 4.43 -20.59 -3.57
C THR A 153 4.45 -21.63 -2.46
N ASP A 154 3.42 -22.44 -2.34
CA ASP A 154 3.29 -23.39 -1.23
C ASP A 154 4.44 -24.42 -1.22
N VAL A 155 4.99 -24.69 -0.03
CA VAL A 155 6.01 -25.74 0.15
C VAL A 155 5.32 -27.10 0.35
N SER A 156 4.11 -27.07 0.91
CA SER A 156 3.23 -28.21 1.11
C SER A 156 1.81 -27.85 0.65
N PRO A 157 1.03 -28.78 0.09
CA PRO A 157 -0.38 -28.54 -0.27
C PRO A 157 -1.29 -28.21 0.92
N HIS A 158 -0.79 -28.33 2.16
CA HIS A 158 -1.50 -27.94 3.39
C HIS A 158 -1.10 -26.56 3.91
N ASP A 159 -0.12 -25.90 3.26
CA ASP A 159 0.29 -24.56 3.65
C ASP A 159 -0.85 -23.57 3.38
N LYS A 160 -0.97 -22.60 4.28
CA LYS A 160 -1.89 -21.48 4.05
C LYS A 160 -1.24 -20.57 3.01
N ARG A 161 -1.92 -20.32 1.88
CA ARG A 161 -1.47 -19.36 0.86
C ARG A 161 -1.25 -18.00 1.50
N ILE A 162 -0.11 -17.38 1.20
CA ILE A 162 0.28 -16.08 1.71
C ILE A 162 0.43 -15.13 0.52
N LEU A 163 -0.26 -14.00 0.61
CA LEU A 163 -0.07 -12.87 -0.26
C LEU A 163 0.42 -11.72 0.61
N PHE A 164 1.65 -11.29 0.38
CA PHE A 164 2.24 -10.14 1.03
C PHE A 164 1.89 -8.84 0.33
N ASP A 165 2.02 -7.72 1.04
CA ASP A 165 1.86 -6.42 0.40
C ASP A 165 3.13 -6.01 -0.33
N LEU A 166 4.22 -5.80 0.42
CA LEU A 166 5.53 -5.48 -0.14
C LEU A 166 6.60 -6.36 0.50
N LEU A 167 7.24 -7.21 -0.31
CA LEU A 167 8.40 -8.00 0.11
C LEU A 167 9.67 -7.43 -0.54
N CYS A 168 10.61 -6.99 0.29
CA CYS A 168 11.83 -6.32 -0.14
C CYS A 168 13.07 -7.07 0.32
N GLN A 169 14.08 -7.13 -0.54
CA GLN A 169 15.43 -7.56 -0.18
C GLN A 169 16.35 -6.34 -0.06
N THR A 170 17.16 -6.32 1.00
CA THR A 170 18.25 -5.35 1.21
C THR A 170 19.56 -6.08 1.52
N PRO A 171 20.71 -5.39 1.49
CA PRO A 171 21.97 -5.96 1.97
C PRO A 171 21.95 -6.36 3.45
N LYS A 172 21.04 -5.81 4.25
CA LYS A 172 20.89 -6.10 5.69
C LYS A 172 19.90 -7.23 5.98
N GLY A 173 19.21 -7.76 4.96
CA GLY A 173 18.23 -8.82 5.10
C GLY A 173 16.91 -8.55 4.37
N THR A 174 15.90 -9.35 4.70
CA THR A 174 14.56 -9.30 4.12
C THR A 174 13.67 -8.36 4.94
N ILE A 175 12.89 -7.53 4.26
CA ILE A 175 11.92 -6.62 4.89
C ILE A 175 10.55 -6.91 4.28
N LEU A 176 9.60 -7.28 5.12
CA LEU A 176 8.19 -7.38 4.78
C LEU A 176 7.49 -6.12 5.28
N VAL A 177 6.74 -5.43 4.43
CA VAL A 177 5.91 -4.29 4.81
C VAL A 177 4.46 -4.63 4.49
N GLU A 178 3.61 -4.57 5.51
CA GLU A 178 2.18 -4.87 5.45
C GLU A 178 1.38 -3.63 5.83
N MET A 179 0.29 -3.36 5.11
CA MET A 179 -0.68 -2.31 5.44
C MET A 179 -1.98 -2.95 5.93
N GLN A 180 -2.49 -2.51 7.08
CA GLN A 180 -3.70 -3.06 7.68
C GLN A 180 -4.72 -1.96 7.98
N LYS A 181 -5.74 -1.87 7.12
CA LYS A 181 -6.83 -0.87 7.25
C LYS A 181 -7.78 -1.17 8.40
N ALA A 182 -8.00 -2.44 8.74
CA ALA A 182 -8.95 -2.87 9.77
C ALA A 182 -8.29 -3.78 10.80
N SER A 183 -8.73 -3.64 12.06
CA SER A 183 -8.28 -4.50 13.15
C SER A 183 -8.68 -5.96 12.88
N ARG A 184 -7.74 -6.86 13.19
CA ARG A 184 -7.94 -8.31 13.13
C ARG A 184 -7.43 -8.91 14.43
N PHE A 185 -8.26 -9.75 15.06
CA PHE A 185 -7.92 -10.38 16.33
C PHE A 185 -6.68 -11.30 16.23
N ASP A 186 -6.42 -11.87 15.05
CA ASP A 186 -5.31 -12.78 14.77
C ASP A 186 -4.09 -12.09 14.14
N GLN A 187 -4.04 -10.75 14.11
CA GLN A 187 -3.01 -10.05 13.34
C GLN A 187 -1.59 -10.35 13.83
N ARG A 188 -1.36 -10.41 15.14
CA ARG A 188 -0.02 -10.71 15.69
C ARG A 188 0.45 -12.10 15.30
N ASP A 189 -0.43 -13.09 15.42
CA ASP A 189 -0.15 -14.47 15.01
C ASP A 189 0.11 -14.57 13.50
N ARG A 190 -0.65 -13.81 12.69
CA ARG A 190 -0.45 -13.72 11.24
C ARG A 190 0.92 -13.15 10.89
N LEU A 191 1.33 -12.05 11.50
CA LEU A 191 2.66 -11.46 11.29
C LEU A 191 3.76 -12.43 11.71
N PHE A 192 3.57 -13.11 12.84
CA PHE A 192 4.53 -14.10 13.32
C PHE A 192 4.66 -15.29 12.34
N TYR A 193 3.53 -15.77 11.81
CA TYR A 193 3.50 -16.81 10.78
C TYR A 193 4.24 -16.35 9.51
N TYR A 194 3.99 -15.12 9.06
CA TYR A 194 4.64 -14.53 7.89
C TYR A 194 6.16 -14.43 8.05
N GLY A 195 6.61 -13.83 9.16
CA GLY A 195 8.04 -13.74 9.49
C GLY A 195 8.70 -15.12 9.59
N SER A 196 8.05 -16.07 10.26
CA SER A 196 8.54 -17.45 10.39
C SER A 196 8.69 -18.15 9.04
N ARG A 197 7.74 -17.93 8.11
CA ARG A 197 7.80 -18.50 6.76
C ARG A 197 8.93 -17.91 5.92
N LEU A 198 9.22 -16.62 6.10
CA LEU A 198 10.37 -15.96 5.47
C LEU A 198 11.71 -16.48 6.03
N VAL A 199 11.79 -16.69 7.34
CA VAL A 199 12.98 -17.29 7.98
C VAL A 199 13.20 -18.73 7.50
N MET A 200 12.15 -19.55 7.50
CA MET A 200 12.21 -20.96 7.11
C MET A 200 12.77 -21.16 5.69
N ARG A 201 12.42 -20.27 4.75
CA ARG A 201 12.84 -20.37 3.34
C ARG A 201 14.32 -20.11 3.08
N GLN A 202 15.04 -19.55 4.05
CA GLN A 202 16.44 -19.20 3.87
C GLN A 202 17.37 -20.42 3.89
N VAL A 203 17.01 -21.44 4.66
CA VAL A 203 17.80 -22.67 4.81
C VAL A 203 17.16 -23.78 3.98
N LYS A 204 17.96 -24.45 3.16
CA LYS A 204 17.53 -25.50 2.25
C LYS A 204 18.04 -26.86 2.71
N ARG A 205 17.37 -27.90 2.22
CA ARG A 205 17.83 -29.27 2.44
C ARG A 205 19.22 -29.45 1.81
N GLY A 206 20.19 -29.85 2.62
CA GLY A 206 21.57 -30.06 2.22
C GLY A 206 22.54 -29.02 2.76
N ASP A 207 22.05 -27.92 3.32
CA ASP A 207 22.90 -26.95 4.02
C ASP A 207 23.45 -27.59 5.32
N GLU A 208 24.76 -27.46 5.54
CA GLU A 208 25.42 -27.96 6.76
C GLU A 208 25.19 -27.03 7.95
N ASP A 209 25.18 -25.72 7.69
CA ASP A 209 25.05 -24.66 8.69
C ASP A 209 23.71 -23.91 8.58
N TYR A 210 23.16 -23.52 9.74
CA TYR A 210 21.96 -22.67 9.81
C TYR A 210 22.34 -21.19 9.82
N VAL A 211 22.59 -20.64 8.64
CA VAL A 211 22.90 -19.21 8.47
C VAL A 211 21.64 -18.44 8.09
N LEU A 212 21.14 -17.62 9.01
CA LEU A 212 19.93 -16.82 8.83
C LEU A 212 20.28 -15.34 8.70
N SER A 213 19.82 -14.73 7.60
CA SER A 213 19.76 -13.28 7.44
C SER A 213 18.56 -12.69 8.19
N SER A 214 18.67 -11.43 8.60
CA SER A 214 17.62 -10.73 9.33
C SER A 214 16.33 -10.62 8.51
N VAL A 215 15.19 -10.89 9.16
CA VAL A 215 13.84 -10.68 8.65
C VAL A 215 13.18 -9.63 9.53
N LYS A 216 12.76 -8.52 8.91
CA LYS A 216 12.03 -7.45 9.59
C LYS A 216 10.61 -7.40 9.03
N VAL A 217 9.63 -7.56 9.90
CA VAL A 217 8.22 -7.47 9.55
C VAL A 217 7.68 -6.15 10.06
N ILE A 218 7.37 -5.24 9.16
CA ILE A 218 6.78 -3.94 9.42
C ILE A 218 5.29 -4.03 9.11
N CYS A 219 4.45 -3.68 10.07
CA CYS A 219 3.00 -3.62 9.90
C CYS A 219 2.53 -2.22 10.23
N ILE A 220 1.99 -1.53 9.22
CA ILE A 220 1.39 -0.20 9.35
C ILE A 220 -0.11 -0.41 9.58
N MET A 221 -0.62 0.10 10.71
CA MET A 221 -1.96 -0.23 11.19
C MET A 221 -2.80 1.04 11.27
N ASN A 222 -3.97 1.04 10.62
CA ASN A 222 -4.97 2.11 10.72
C ASN A 222 -5.91 1.92 11.93
N TYR A 223 -5.41 1.29 12.99
CA TYR A 223 -6.09 1.06 14.25
C TYR A 223 -5.03 1.01 15.36
N GLU A 224 -5.50 1.02 16.60
CA GLU A 224 -4.65 0.93 17.78
C GLU A 224 -4.88 -0.40 18.49
N ASP A 225 -3.83 -1.00 19.02
CA ASP A 225 -3.93 -2.09 19.99
C ASP A 225 -3.89 -1.52 21.42
N GLU A 226 -4.42 -2.30 22.36
CA GLU A 226 -4.23 -2.03 23.78
C GLU A 226 -2.79 -2.36 24.20
N HIS A 227 -2.13 -1.39 24.85
CA HIS A 227 -0.78 -1.52 25.37
C HIS A 227 -0.72 -1.06 26.83
N THR A 228 -0.96 -1.97 27.78
CA THR A 228 -1.13 -1.66 29.22
C THR A 228 0.04 -0.91 29.86
N ASN A 229 1.25 -1.02 29.31
CA ASN A 229 2.49 -0.43 29.87
C ASN A 229 3.22 0.49 28.88
N SER A 230 2.54 1.02 27.87
CA SER A 230 3.16 1.92 26.90
C SER A 230 2.69 3.36 27.06
N PRO A 231 3.57 4.34 26.86
CA PRO A 231 3.18 5.74 26.77
C PRO A 231 2.07 5.94 25.73
N ASP A 232 1.11 6.85 26.02
CA ASP A 232 -0.03 7.11 25.14
C ASP A 232 0.39 7.67 23.76
N ASP A 233 1.50 8.40 23.74
CA ASP A 233 2.11 9.04 22.58
C ASP A 233 3.02 8.10 21.76
N LYS A 234 3.31 6.88 22.24
CA LYS A 234 4.14 5.93 21.51
C LYS A 234 3.43 5.45 20.24
N ILE A 235 3.99 5.78 19.07
CA ILE A 235 3.40 5.42 17.76
C ILE A 235 4.04 4.18 17.10
N LEU A 236 5.31 3.89 17.42
CA LEU A 236 6.07 2.78 16.85
C LEU A 236 6.46 1.77 17.94
N TYR A 237 6.13 0.51 17.71
CA TYR A 237 6.43 -0.59 18.60
C TYR A 237 7.40 -1.56 17.93
N HIS A 238 8.54 -1.80 18.57
CA HIS A 238 9.54 -2.75 18.10
C HIS A 238 9.57 -3.96 19.04
N TYR A 239 9.33 -5.14 18.49
CA TYR A 239 9.39 -6.43 19.18
C TYR A 239 10.52 -7.29 18.62
N ARG A 240 11.29 -7.89 19.53
CA ARG A 240 12.38 -8.82 19.23
C ARG A 240 12.49 -9.87 20.34
N THR A 241 13.13 -10.99 20.05
CA THR A 241 13.44 -12.01 21.05
C THR A 241 14.62 -11.55 21.90
N GLN A 242 14.50 -11.70 23.21
CA GLN A 242 15.53 -11.35 24.19
C GLN A 242 15.42 -12.26 25.41
N GLU A 243 16.52 -12.40 26.15
CA GLU A 243 16.55 -13.03 27.46
C GLU A 243 15.74 -12.16 28.45
N ILE A 244 14.97 -12.81 29.33
CA ILE A 244 13.93 -12.16 30.14
C ILE A 244 14.54 -11.32 31.27
N GLU A 245 15.58 -11.81 31.93
CA GLU A 245 16.15 -11.16 33.13
C GLU A 245 17.13 -10.03 32.77
N THR A 246 17.96 -10.26 31.77
CA THR A 246 19.05 -9.38 31.35
C THR A 246 18.69 -8.47 30.18
N GLY A 247 17.66 -8.83 29.41
CA GLY A 247 17.32 -8.16 28.15
C GLY A 247 18.34 -8.39 27.03
N GLU A 248 19.27 -9.36 27.19
CA GLU A 248 20.23 -9.70 26.15
C GLU A 248 19.47 -10.15 24.87
N PRO A 249 19.70 -9.51 23.71
CA PRO A 249 19.03 -9.92 22.48
C PRO A 249 19.38 -11.36 22.09
N PHE A 250 18.37 -12.19 21.86
CA PHE A 250 18.57 -13.52 21.28
C PHE A 250 18.68 -13.40 19.76
N GLY A 251 19.83 -12.88 19.31
CA GLY A 251 20.10 -12.59 17.90
C GLY A 251 19.28 -11.43 17.33
N CYS A 252 19.16 -11.40 16.00
CA CYS A 252 18.45 -10.35 15.24
C CYS A 252 17.75 -10.88 13.98
N GLN A 253 17.45 -12.18 13.97
CA GLN A 253 16.95 -12.89 12.79
C GLN A 253 15.49 -12.56 12.47
N LEU A 254 14.68 -12.24 13.48
CA LEU A 254 13.28 -11.88 13.30
C LEU A 254 12.90 -10.73 14.22
N SER A 255 12.36 -9.65 13.65
CA SER A 255 11.90 -8.48 14.41
C SER A 255 10.62 -7.94 13.81
N PHE A 256 9.75 -7.41 14.67
CA PHE A 256 8.45 -6.86 14.28
C PHE A 256 8.39 -5.38 14.62
N PHE A 257 7.89 -4.58 13.69
CA PHE A 257 7.67 -3.16 13.84
C PHE A 257 6.20 -2.87 13.59
N LEU A 258 5.46 -2.47 14.61
CA LEU A 258 4.05 -2.10 14.49
C LEU A 258 3.93 -0.58 14.56
N LEU A 259 3.49 0.03 13.47
CA LEU A 259 3.26 1.47 13.37
C LEU A 259 1.77 1.77 13.47
N GLU A 260 1.35 2.35 14.58
CA GLU A 260 -0.07 2.66 14.84
C GLU A 260 -0.40 4.08 14.39
N LEU A 261 -1.00 4.18 13.20
CA LEU A 261 -1.32 5.46 12.58
C LEU A 261 -2.20 6.36 13.47
N PRO A 262 -3.26 5.87 14.14
CA PRO A 262 -4.19 6.77 14.84
C PRO A 262 -3.57 7.50 16.04
N ARG A 263 -2.54 6.92 16.67
CA ARG A 263 -1.85 7.48 17.83
C ARG A 263 -1.18 8.83 17.57
N VAL A 264 -0.90 9.17 16.31
CA VAL A 264 -0.32 10.47 15.94
C VAL A 264 -1.18 11.67 16.35
N MET A 265 -2.48 11.48 16.61
CA MET A 265 -3.36 12.56 17.10
C MET A 265 -3.03 13.01 18.52
N ARG A 266 -2.31 12.19 19.28
CA ARG A 266 -1.84 12.52 20.63
C ARG A 266 -0.49 13.23 20.61
N TYR A 267 0.16 13.31 19.46
CA TYR A 267 1.43 14.00 19.27
C TYR A 267 1.20 15.51 19.13
N THR A 268 1.63 16.27 20.14
CA THR A 268 1.53 17.74 20.18
C THR A 268 2.67 18.43 19.43
N ASP A 269 3.84 17.79 19.36
CA ASP A 269 5.00 18.31 18.63
C ASP A 269 4.91 17.88 17.17
N GLU A 270 4.32 18.74 16.34
CA GLU A 270 3.84 18.36 15.01
C GLU A 270 4.94 17.87 14.05
N TYR A 271 6.22 18.18 14.30
CA TYR A 271 7.28 18.00 13.30
C TYR A 271 8.63 17.49 13.80
N GLU A 272 8.78 17.10 15.07
CA GLU A 272 10.09 16.60 15.54
C GLU A 272 10.38 15.14 15.13
N SER A 273 9.36 14.36 14.78
CA SER A 273 9.53 12.94 14.43
C SER A 273 9.21 12.65 12.96
N PRO A 274 10.18 12.14 12.16
CA PRO A 274 9.94 11.67 10.79
C PRO A 274 8.82 10.62 10.70
N ILE A 275 8.75 9.71 11.68
CA ILE A 275 7.70 8.67 11.74
C ILE A 275 6.32 9.31 11.93
N ALA A 276 6.21 10.35 12.77
CA ALA A 276 4.95 11.07 12.96
C ALA A 276 4.52 11.80 11.68
N ALA A 277 5.46 12.27 10.86
CA ALA A 277 5.15 12.83 9.54
C ALA A 277 4.55 11.76 8.60
N TRP A 278 5.13 10.56 8.56
CA TRP A 278 4.54 9.43 7.84
C TRP A 278 3.13 9.09 8.33
N CYS A 279 2.90 9.03 9.65
CA CYS A 279 1.54 8.76 10.14
C CYS A 279 0.50 9.79 9.63
N ARG A 280 0.89 11.07 9.50
CA ARG A 280 0.02 12.12 8.95
C ARG A 280 -0.19 11.96 7.44
N ILE A 281 0.86 11.59 6.70
CA ILE A 281 0.79 11.26 5.26
C ILE A 281 -0.23 10.14 5.01
N PHE A 282 -0.18 9.05 5.77
CA PHE A 282 -1.10 7.92 5.62
C PHE A 282 -2.55 8.26 6.02
N ARG A 283 -2.76 9.07 7.07
CA ARG A 283 -4.11 9.33 7.58
C ARG A 283 -4.86 10.45 6.88
N ASN A 284 -4.18 11.54 6.54
CA ASN A 284 -4.81 12.68 5.90
C ASN A 284 -3.79 13.50 5.11
N PHE A 285 -3.44 12.96 3.93
CA PHE A 285 -2.50 13.63 3.04
C PHE A 285 -2.96 15.03 2.64
N ALA A 286 -4.26 15.24 2.40
CA ALA A 286 -4.78 16.55 1.99
C ALA A 286 -4.55 17.64 3.04
N ILE A 287 -4.79 17.35 4.33
CA ILE A 287 -4.47 18.29 5.42
C ILE A 287 -2.96 18.47 5.55
N PHE A 288 -2.20 17.37 5.48
CA PHE A 288 -0.75 17.40 5.57
C PHE A 288 -0.10 18.20 4.43
N ALA A 289 -0.65 18.14 3.22
CA ALA A 289 -0.16 18.87 2.07
C ALA A 289 -0.37 20.37 2.21
N LYS A 290 -1.55 20.79 2.71
CA LYS A 290 -1.87 22.20 2.95
C LYS A 290 -1.01 22.84 4.03
N SER A 291 -0.45 22.07 4.96
CA SER A 291 0.42 22.59 6.01
C SER A 291 1.89 22.76 5.58
N ARG A 292 2.26 22.37 4.36
CA ARG A 292 3.65 22.38 3.88
C ARG A 292 3.97 23.60 3.03
N SER A 293 5.24 24.03 3.11
CA SER A 293 5.78 25.04 2.20
C SER A 293 6.05 24.42 0.83
N GLU A 294 5.59 25.08 -0.23
CA GLU A 294 5.82 24.70 -1.64
C GLU A 294 7.29 24.51 -2.02
N LYS A 295 8.24 24.97 -1.18
CA LYS A 295 9.68 24.92 -1.44
C LYS A 295 10.37 23.61 -1.01
N ASP A 296 9.67 22.68 -0.36
CA ASP A 296 10.26 21.37 -0.02
C ASP A 296 10.19 20.42 -1.23
N ALA A 297 11.26 20.40 -2.02
CA ALA A 297 11.35 19.54 -3.21
C ALA A 297 11.09 18.05 -2.93
N ARG A 298 11.36 17.60 -1.69
CA ARG A 298 11.07 16.21 -1.27
C ARG A 298 9.57 15.99 -1.10
N PHE A 299 8.89 16.99 -0.55
CA PHE A 299 7.44 16.97 -0.42
C PHE A 299 6.76 17.06 -1.79
N SER A 300 7.24 17.91 -2.71
CA SER A 300 6.67 18.04 -4.06
C SER A 300 6.67 16.72 -4.85
N LYS A 301 7.71 15.88 -4.67
CA LYS A 301 7.74 14.55 -5.30
C LYS A 301 6.67 13.63 -4.73
N LEU A 302 6.56 13.56 -3.40
CA LEU A 302 5.54 12.76 -2.73
C LEU A 302 4.13 13.25 -3.10
N GLU A 303 3.89 14.55 -3.08
CA GLU A 303 2.63 15.16 -3.47
C GLU A 303 2.22 14.77 -4.89
N ARG A 304 3.14 14.89 -5.86
CA ARG A 304 2.88 14.49 -7.24
C ARG A 304 2.54 13.00 -7.36
N ALA A 305 3.30 12.15 -6.68
CA ALA A 305 3.08 10.70 -6.67
C ALA A 305 1.74 10.31 -6.01
N MET A 306 1.24 11.14 -5.09
CA MET A 306 -0.02 10.93 -4.38
C MET A 306 -1.24 11.43 -5.15
N ARG A 307 -1.09 12.24 -6.21
CA ARG A 307 -2.23 12.80 -6.94
C ARG A 307 -2.91 11.76 -7.81
N VAL A 308 -4.23 11.63 -7.66
CA VAL A 308 -5.05 10.74 -8.51
C VAL A 308 -5.02 11.19 -9.97
N SER A 309 -4.82 12.48 -10.25
CA SER A 309 -4.68 12.99 -11.62
C SER A 309 -3.41 12.51 -12.34
N GLY A 310 -2.43 11.97 -11.61
CA GLY A 310 -1.25 11.34 -12.18
C GLY A 310 -1.47 9.90 -12.63
N LEU A 311 -2.65 9.32 -12.36
CA LEU A 311 -3.01 7.96 -12.77
C LEU A 311 -3.62 7.91 -14.18
N ASP A 312 -3.36 6.82 -14.89
CA ASP A 312 -4.07 6.48 -16.11
C ASP A 312 -5.48 5.94 -15.85
N ASP A 313 -6.27 5.74 -16.91
CA ASP A 313 -7.67 5.35 -16.79
C ASP A 313 -7.88 3.95 -16.15
N ASN A 314 -6.95 3.01 -16.37
CA ASN A 314 -7.02 1.67 -15.78
C ASN A 314 -6.59 1.72 -14.31
N GLU A 315 -5.54 2.48 -14.00
CA GLU A 315 -5.06 2.70 -12.63
C GLU A 315 -6.12 3.38 -11.76
N ILE A 316 -6.86 4.35 -12.32
CA ILE A 316 -8.01 4.96 -11.65
C ILE A 316 -9.09 3.91 -11.34
N ASP A 317 -9.38 3.03 -12.29
CA ASP A 317 -10.36 1.96 -12.09
C ASP A 317 -9.93 0.97 -11.01
N ASP A 318 -8.68 0.51 -11.05
CA ASP A 318 -8.14 -0.41 -10.06
C ASP A 318 -8.15 0.21 -8.66
N TYR A 319 -7.74 1.48 -8.55
CA TYR A 319 -7.78 2.23 -7.30
C TYR A 319 -9.20 2.31 -6.73
N PHE A 320 -10.17 2.79 -7.51
CA PHE A 320 -11.54 2.94 -7.02
C PHE A 320 -12.24 1.61 -6.80
N SER A 321 -11.91 0.58 -7.58
CA SER A 321 -12.40 -0.78 -7.35
C SER A 321 -11.91 -1.33 -6.00
N ASP A 322 -10.64 -1.11 -5.64
CA ASP A 322 -10.11 -1.53 -4.33
C ASP A 322 -10.73 -0.73 -3.17
N MET A 323 -11.03 0.56 -3.39
CA MET A 323 -11.75 1.38 -2.42
C MET A 323 -13.20 0.89 -2.21
N MET A 324 -13.87 0.34 -3.22
CA MET A 324 -15.24 -0.19 -3.12
C MET A 324 -15.32 -1.52 -2.36
N THR A 325 -15.03 -1.48 -1.06
CA THR A 325 -15.13 -2.62 -0.14
C THR A 325 -16.54 -2.79 0.43
N GLU A 326 -16.95 -4.01 0.76
CA GLU A 326 -18.25 -4.30 1.41
C GLU A 326 -18.51 -3.45 2.64
N LYS A 327 -17.47 -3.18 3.42
CA LYS A 327 -17.58 -2.38 4.65
C LYS A 327 -17.90 -0.92 4.33
N GLU A 328 -17.25 -0.34 3.33
CA GLU A 328 -17.47 1.04 2.90
C GLU A 328 -18.81 1.20 2.19
N MET A 329 -19.25 0.18 1.44
CA MET A 329 -20.54 0.19 0.75
C MET A 329 -21.74 -0.04 1.70
N ARG A 330 -21.57 -0.81 2.77
CA ARG A 330 -22.68 -1.26 3.64
C ARG A 330 -23.61 -0.14 4.14
N PRO A 331 -23.13 1.05 4.57
CA PRO A 331 -24.02 2.14 4.95
C PRO A 331 -24.93 2.59 3.81
N TYR A 332 -24.40 2.69 2.59
CA TYR A 332 -25.13 3.11 1.40
C TYR A 332 -26.15 2.05 0.96
N ILE A 333 -25.75 0.78 0.92
CA ILE A 333 -26.66 -0.34 0.58
C ILE A 333 -27.82 -0.44 1.58
N LYS A 334 -27.52 -0.40 2.89
CA LYS A 334 -28.57 -0.45 3.92
C LYS A 334 -29.50 0.76 3.89
N GLY A 335 -28.96 1.94 3.58
CA GLY A 335 -29.76 3.15 3.38
C GLY A 335 -30.78 2.96 2.26
N ALA A 336 -30.33 2.43 1.12
CA ALA A 336 -31.15 2.15 -0.05
C ALA A 336 -32.23 1.10 0.21
N GLU A 337 -31.88 -0.01 0.85
CA GLU A 337 -32.86 -1.05 1.23
C GLU A 337 -33.97 -0.48 2.13
N GLN A 338 -33.61 0.31 3.14
CA GLN A 338 -34.59 0.93 4.04
C GLN A 338 -35.47 1.94 3.31
N GLN A 339 -34.90 2.74 2.40
CA GLN A 339 -35.67 3.71 1.63
C GLN A 339 -36.63 3.00 0.65
N GLY A 340 -36.16 1.94 -0.03
CA GLY A 340 -36.96 1.09 -0.90
C GLY A 340 -38.14 0.46 -0.15
N TYR A 341 -37.89 -0.10 1.04
CA TYR A 341 -38.96 -0.65 1.89
C TYR A 341 -40.01 0.41 2.25
N ARG A 342 -39.60 1.62 2.62
CA ARG A 342 -40.52 2.73 2.94
C ARG A 342 -41.34 3.16 1.74
N LYS A 343 -40.73 3.29 0.56
CA LYS A 343 -41.44 3.64 -0.69
C LYS A 343 -42.45 2.55 -1.07
N GLY A 344 -42.06 1.28 -1.02
CA GLY A 344 -42.95 0.15 -1.30
C GLY A 344 -44.12 0.04 -0.33
N PHE A 345 -43.88 0.25 0.96
CA PHE A 345 -44.95 0.31 1.96
C PHE A 345 -45.92 1.47 1.70
N GLY A 346 -45.41 2.66 1.40
CA GLY A 346 -46.22 3.84 1.05
C GLY A 346 -47.11 3.60 -0.17
N ALA A 347 -46.54 3.09 -1.27
CA ALA A 347 -47.28 2.77 -2.48
C ALA A 347 -48.37 1.71 -2.23
N GLY A 348 -48.10 0.70 -1.39
CA GLY A 348 -49.10 -0.30 -1.00
C GLY A 348 -50.26 0.28 -0.18
N VAL A 349 -49.99 1.25 0.70
CA VAL A 349 -51.03 1.97 1.46
C VAL A 349 -51.88 2.84 0.54
N GLU A 350 -51.26 3.59 -0.37
CA GLU A 350 -51.98 4.43 -1.35
C GLU A 350 -52.84 3.58 -2.30
N GLN A 351 -52.30 2.48 -2.82
CA GLN A 351 -53.06 1.56 -3.67
C GLN A 351 -54.23 0.92 -2.90
N GLY A 352 -54.01 0.48 -1.66
CA GLY A 352 -55.09 -0.06 -0.81
C GLY A 352 -56.18 0.97 -0.50
N MET A 353 -55.81 2.24 -0.32
CA MET A 353 -56.78 3.33 -0.11
C MET A 353 -57.56 3.66 -1.39
N ALA A 354 -56.89 3.68 -2.55
CA ALA A 354 -57.54 3.89 -3.84
C ALA A 354 -58.52 2.75 -4.18
N GLU A 355 -58.12 1.49 -3.98
CA GLU A 355 -58.99 0.32 -4.20
C GLU A 355 -60.16 0.27 -3.21
N GLY A 356 -59.96 0.75 -1.97
CA GLY A 356 -61.03 0.88 -0.98
C GLY A 356 -62.08 1.93 -1.34
N ILE A 357 -61.66 3.06 -1.92
CA ILE A 357 -62.54 4.11 -2.46
C ILE A 357 -63.30 3.59 -3.69
N GLU A 358 -62.64 2.84 -4.58
CA GLU A 358 -63.26 2.30 -5.80
C GLU A 358 -64.28 1.18 -5.51
N LYS A 359 -64.04 0.35 -4.48
CA LYS A 359 -64.96 -0.73 -4.06
C LYS A 359 -66.13 -0.26 -3.19
N GLY A 360 -66.25 1.05 -2.95
CA GLY A 360 -67.42 1.65 -2.30
C GLY A 360 -67.55 1.32 -0.82
N ILE A 361 -66.54 1.68 -0.03
CA ILE A 361 -66.72 2.01 1.40
C ILE A 361 -67.02 3.49 1.55
#